data_AF-A0A3B5MGG4-F1
#
_entry.id   AF-A0A3B5MGG4-F1
#
_cell.length_a   1.000
_cell.length_b   1.000
_cell.length_c   1.000
_cell.angle_alpha   90.00
_cell.angle_beta   90.00
_cell.angle_gamma   90.00
#
_symmetry.space_group_name_H-M   'P 1'
#
loop_
_entity.id
_entity.type
_entity.pdbx_description
1 polymer ?
#
loop_
_entity_poly.entity_id
_entity_poly.type
_entity_poly.pdbx_seq_one_letter_code
_entity_poly.pdbx_strand_id
1 'polypeptide(L)'
;MAAVAKPGRMKDPQDSLVVLSGCGTSGRLAFFMASGFNRELQRLNYAPICSYVIAGGDRALFSSQEAPEDDPTLGALRLKKVSEGKKRVLFIGVSCGLSAPFVAGQLDFCLRHPDVYTPVLVGFNPAHQARNEPLPGCTLTFRSVVTRMEELAKTQKAFLINPALGPEAISGSSRMKGGSATKILLEVVFSASFSRTPVTFKYAQWGYGRAVQKILFVCFSLQCGRQVCYLGWGSLGLLGLIDASECKPTFGSKHSELLFPQGPEFSISHDDFLDRVLPRLTDDDAVLLLYSDSDDVDEVAKLAHRVREKTSNIHGAYHQTDGVVSSSRQRELSTKLLLNAVSTGAHILKGKVFKNYMIDLQVTNSKLYRRAARLLQELSSHSESQCEEALLKAIYQVDKLSEDIMTCSLKTHTHTAGKAKKVVPLALVCLLTGCSIKEAETRLEQQPIVREAVEACLKSS
;
A
#
# COMPACT_ATOMS: atom_id res chain seq x y z
N MET A 1 37.49 17.90 8.86
CA MET A 1 37.31 16.68 8.06
C MET A 1 37.05 15.52 9.02
N ALA A 2 35.78 15.15 9.23
CA ALA A 2 35.47 13.96 10.03
C ALA A 2 35.83 12.72 9.22
N ALA A 3 36.63 11.81 9.79
CA ALA A 3 36.97 10.54 9.16
C ALA A 3 35.67 9.77 8.85
N VAL A 4 35.41 9.53 7.57
CA VAL A 4 34.31 8.68 7.11
C VAL A 4 34.57 7.29 7.69
N ALA A 5 33.74 6.88 8.65
CA ALA A 5 33.81 5.54 9.22
C ALA A 5 33.68 4.52 8.07
N LYS A 6 34.68 3.66 7.89
CA LYS A 6 34.57 2.51 6.97
C LYS A 6 33.33 1.70 7.38
N PRO A 7 32.33 1.50 6.50
CA PRO A 7 31.15 0.71 6.84
C PRO A 7 31.58 -0.69 7.28
N GLY A 8 31.17 -1.07 8.48
CA GLY A 8 31.44 -2.39 9.00
C GLY A 8 30.54 -3.43 8.32
N ARG A 9 31.15 -4.49 7.77
CA ARG A 9 30.54 -5.83 7.56
C ARG A 9 29.60 -6.07 6.35
N MET A 10 29.68 -5.35 5.24
CA MET A 10 29.26 -5.98 3.96
C MET A 10 30.41 -6.81 3.40
N LYS A 11 30.70 -7.94 4.06
CA LYS A 11 31.75 -8.86 3.63
C LYS A 11 31.27 -9.60 2.39
N ASP A 12 31.92 -9.37 1.26
CA ASP A 12 31.71 -10.06 -0.02
C ASP A 12 30.35 -9.75 -0.72
N PRO A 13 30.29 -8.66 -1.50
CA PRO A 13 29.10 -8.28 -2.27
C PRO A 13 28.83 -9.20 -3.48
N GLN A 14 29.80 -10.01 -3.91
CA GLN A 14 29.60 -10.93 -5.04
C GLN A 14 28.76 -12.14 -4.61
N ASP A 15 29.04 -12.69 -3.42
CA ASP A 15 28.33 -13.87 -2.90
C ASP A 15 27.12 -13.55 -2.01
N SER A 16 26.90 -12.28 -1.68
CA SER A 16 25.84 -11.85 -0.75
C SER A 16 24.74 -11.02 -1.41
N LEU A 17 23.53 -11.08 -0.86
CA LEU A 17 22.38 -10.29 -1.32
C LEU A 17 21.43 -9.95 -0.17
N VAL A 18 20.89 -8.74 -0.16
CA VAL A 18 19.74 -8.37 0.68
C VAL A 18 18.50 -8.29 -0.22
N VAL A 19 17.45 -9.03 0.10
CA VAL A 19 16.20 -9.03 -0.68
C VAL A 19 15.09 -8.47 0.18
N LEU A 20 14.49 -7.35 -0.22
CA LEU A 20 13.29 -6.82 0.42
C LEU A 20 12.06 -7.28 -0.37
N SER A 21 11.02 -7.75 0.31
CA SER A 21 9.83 -8.26 -0.36
C SER A 21 8.53 -7.82 0.30
N GLY A 22 7.46 -7.68 -0.49
CA GLY A 22 6.13 -7.38 0.02
C GLY A 22 5.06 -7.36 -1.06
N CYS A 23 3.83 -7.10 -0.62
CA CYS A 23 2.65 -6.99 -1.48
C CYS A 23 2.09 -5.57 -1.41
N GLY A 24 1.52 -5.05 -2.50
CA GLY A 24 0.99 -3.69 -2.58
C GLY A 24 2.00 -2.65 -2.07
N THR A 25 1.56 -1.76 -1.19
CA THR A 25 2.41 -0.75 -0.54
C THR A 25 3.70 -1.32 0.04
N SER A 26 3.65 -2.47 0.73
CA SER A 26 4.86 -3.08 1.32
C SER A 26 5.89 -3.47 0.26
N GLY A 27 5.44 -3.97 -0.89
CA GLY A 27 6.32 -4.28 -2.02
C GLY A 27 6.85 -3.03 -2.73
N ARG A 28 6.05 -1.97 -2.84
CA ARG A 28 6.52 -0.69 -3.40
C ARG A 28 7.53 0.00 -2.48
N LEU A 29 7.34 -0.11 -1.16
CA LEU A 29 8.34 0.32 -0.18
C LEU A 29 9.60 -0.55 -0.23
N ALA A 30 9.49 -1.85 -0.50
CA ALA A 30 10.66 -2.70 -0.72
C ALA A 30 11.49 -2.21 -1.91
N PHE A 31 10.85 -1.89 -3.05
CA PHE A 31 11.49 -1.25 -4.20
C PHE A 31 12.13 0.10 -3.84
N PHE A 32 11.37 0.96 -3.16
CA PHE A 32 11.80 2.30 -2.76
C PHE A 32 13.07 2.24 -1.88
N MET A 33 13.04 1.37 -0.87
CA MET A 33 14.15 1.16 0.07
C MET A 33 15.36 0.53 -0.60
N ALA A 34 15.18 -0.53 -1.41
CA ALA A 34 16.27 -1.18 -2.13
C ALA A 34 16.99 -0.20 -3.08
N SER A 35 16.21 0.59 -3.83
CA SER A 35 16.74 1.56 -4.79
C SER A 35 17.46 2.71 -4.09
N GLY A 36 16.87 3.26 -3.03
CA GLY A 36 17.49 4.32 -2.24
C GLY A 36 18.80 3.88 -1.59
N PHE A 37 18.82 2.64 -1.10
CA PHE A 37 20.00 2.06 -0.48
C PHE A 37 21.14 1.80 -1.45
N ASN A 38 20.84 1.19 -2.61
CA ASN A 38 21.84 0.95 -3.64
C ASN A 38 22.45 2.24 -4.16
N ARG A 39 21.65 3.32 -4.29
CA ARG A 39 22.15 4.64 -4.67
C ARG A 39 23.13 5.22 -3.63
N GLU A 40 22.85 5.04 -2.34
CA GLU A 40 23.77 5.47 -1.29
C GLU A 40 25.05 4.64 -1.27
N LEU A 41 24.96 3.32 -1.49
CA LEU A 41 26.12 2.45 -1.64
C LEU A 41 27.01 2.90 -2.81
N GLN A 42 26.41 3.15 -3.97
CA GLN A 42 27.12 3.65 -5.14
C GLN A 42 27.80 4.99 -4.88
N ARG A 43 27.14 5.92 -4.17
CA ARG A 43 27.73 7.20 -3.74
C ARG A 43 28.96 7.01 -2.85
N LEU A 44 28.99 5.93 -2.08
CA LEU A 44 30.11 5.54 -1.22
C LEU A 44 31.11 4.60 -1.94
N ASN A 45 30.99 4.41 -3.26
CA ASN A 45 31.80 3.51 -4.10
C ASN A 45 31.71 2.01 -3.71
N TYR A 46 30.56 1.57 -3.21
CA TYR A 46 30.25 0.15 -3.00
C TYR A 46 29.35 -0.39 -4.11
N ALA A 47 29.51 -1.69 -4.42
CA ALA A 47 28.61 -2.39 -5.31
C ALA A 47 27.18 -2.45 -4.73
N PRO A 48 26.13 -2.38 -5.57
CA PRO A 48 24.77 -2.58 -5.12
C PRO A 48 24.57 -4.02 -4.63
N ILE A 49 23.92 -4.18 -3.48
CA ILE A 49 23.66 -5.51 -2.88
C ILE A 49 22.20 -5.72 -2.48
N CYS A 50 21.34 -4.72 -2.68
CA CYS A 50 19.92 -4.84 -2.41
C CYS A 50 19.16 -5.18 -3.68
N SER A 51 18.19 -6.08 -3.55
CA SER A 51 17.17 -6.34 -4.56
C SER A 51 15.79 -6.29 -3.92
N TYR A 52 14.76 -6.23 -4.76
CA TYR A 52 13.38 -6.21 -4.31
C TYR A 52 12.55 -7.28 -5.02
N VAL A 53 11.49 -7.74 -4.35
CA VAL A 53 10.47 -8.61 -4.92
C VAL A 53 9.10 -8.07 -4.55
N ILE A 54 8.25 -7.85 -5.54
CA ILE A 54 6.87 -7.40 -5.34
C ILE A 54 5.91 -8.40 -5.97
N ALA A 55 4.83 -8.74 -5.25
CA ALA A 55 3.74 -9.53 -5.80
C ALA A 55 3.12 -8.80 -7.02
N GLY A 56 3.08 -9.47 -8.17
CA GLY A 56 2.67 -8.89 -9.45
C GLY A 56 3.80 -8.32 -10.31
N GLY A 57 5.05 -8.36 -9.83
CA GLY A 57 6.23 -7.84 -10.55
C GLY A 57 6.19 -6.33 -10.76
N ASP A 58 7.02 -5.81 -11.65
CA ASP A 58 7.23 -4.37 -11.80
C ASP A 58 5.95 -3.62 -12.23
N ARG A 59 5.00 -4.30 -12.87
CA ARG A 59 3.65 -3.76 -13.14
C ARG A 59 2.93 -3.31 -11.88
N ALA A 60 3.19 -3.97 -10.75
CA ALA A 60 2.62 -3.64 -9.45
C ALA A 60 3.22 -2.36 -8.83
N LEU A 61 4.35 -1.85 -9.33
CA LEU A 61 4.88 -0.55 -8.92
C LEU A 61 3.96 0.58 -9.36
N PHE A 62 3.33 0.44 -10.52
CA PHE A 62 2.52 1.48 -11.14
C PHE A 62 1.01 1.28 -10.98
N SER A 63 0.58 0.05 -10.74
CA SER A 63 -0.83 -0.31 -10.66
C SER A 63 -1.11 -1.23 -9.48
N SER A 64 -2.37 -1.28 -9.01
CA SER A 64 -2.76 -2.27 -8.02
C SER A 64 -2.86 -3.66 -8.68
N GLN A 65 -2.08 -4.60 -8.16
CA GLN A 65 -2.04 -6.01 -8.56
C GLN A 65 -2.23 -6.86 -7.28
N GLU A 66 -3.48 -7.05 -6.87
CA GLU A 66 -3.79 -7.70 -5.57
C GLU A 66 -3.81 -9.22 -5.64
N ALA A 67 -4.26 -9.80 -6.76
CA ALA A 67 -4.41 -11.24 -6.90
C ALA A 67 -3.10 -12.04 -6.70
N PRO A 68 -1.92 -11.57 -7.16
CA PRO A 68 -0.66 -12.26 -6.91
C PRO A 68 -0.25 -12.34 -5.42
N GLU A 69 -0.85 -11.56 -4.52
CA GLU A 69 -0.61 -11.65 -3.07
C GLU A 69 -0.97 -13.04 -2.52
N ASP A 70 -1.96 -13.71 -3.14
CA ASP A 70 -2.50 -14.98 -2.67
C ASP A 70 -1.70 -16.22 -3.12
N ASP A 71 -0.57 -16.05 -3.80
CA ASP A 71 0.23 -17.16 -4.34
C ASP A 71 1.55 -17.37 -3.57
N PRO A 72 1.60 -18.32 -2.61
CA PRO A 72 2.82 -18.61 -1.84
C PRO A 72 3.92 -19.24 -2.70
N THR A 73 3.56 -20.05 -3.70
CA THR A 73 4.52 -20.75 -4.57
C THR A 73 5.24 -19.76 -5.48
N LEU A 74 4.49 -18.81 -6.05
CA LEU A 74 5.05 -17.71 -6.83
C LEU A 74 6.02 -16.88 -5.98
N GLY A 75 5.68 -16.60 -4.72
CA GLY A 75 6.56 -15.91 -3.78
C GLY A 75 7.93 -16.60 -3.66
N ALA A 76 7.91 -17.90 -3.33
CA ALA A 76 9.11 -18.71 -3.20
C ALA A 76 9.94 -18.77 -4.51
N LEU A 77 9.27 -18.97 -5.64
CA LEU A 77 9.91 -19.03 -6.96
C LEU A 77 10.61 -17.71 -7.31
N ARG A 78 9.97 -16.57 -7.04
CA ARG A 78 10.54 -15.24 -7.30
C ARG A 78 11.75 -14.96 -6.43
N LEU A 79 11.69 -15.34 -5.14
CA LEU A 79 12.84 -15.25 -4.25
C LEU A 79 14.00 -16.10 -4.77
N LYS A 80 13.76 -17.39 -5.06
CA LYS A 80 14.79 -18.29 -5.60
C LYS A 80 15.46 -17.71 -6.84
N LYS A 81 14.68 -17.13 -7.77
CA LYS A 81 15.20 -16.53 -9.01
C LYS A 81 16.09 -15.32 -8.73
N VAL A 82 15.69 -14.41 -7.84
CA VAL A 82 16.45 -13.17 -7.59
C VAL A 82 17.74 -13.42 -6.80
N SER A 83 17.80 -14.51 -6.02
CA SER A 83 18.97 -14.90 -5.24
C SER A 83 19.80 -16.02 -5.87
N GLU A 84 19.58 -16.34 -7.15
CA GLU A 84 20.33 -17.38 -7.85
C GLU A 84 21.84 -17.10 -7.83
N GLY A 85 22.63 -18.14 -7.52
CA GLY A 85 24.09 -18.05 -7.40
C GLY A 85 24.61 -17.38 -6.11
N LYS A 86 23.73 -16.87 -5.23
CA LYS A 86 24.15 -16.24 -3.97
C LYS A 86 24.33 -17.28 -2.87
N LYS A 87 25.42 -17.15 -2.11
CA LYS A 87 25.74 -18.03 -0.98
C LYS A 87 25.12 -17.54 0.33
N ARG A 88 24.85 -16.23 0.44
CA ARG A 88 24.25 -15.64 1.65
C ARG A 88 23.19 -14.60 1.27
N VAL A 89 21.98 -14.80 1.77
CA VAL A 89 20.82 -13.96 1.46
C VAL A 89 20.16 -13.53 2.76
N LEU A 90 20.18 -12.22 3.03
CA LEU A 90 19.32 -11.62 4.04
C LEU A 90 17.97 -11.32 3.38
N PHE A 91 16.95 -12.11 3.70
CA PHE A 91 15.61 -11.91 3.18
C PHE A 91 14.78 -11.11 4.19
N ILE A 92 14.20 -9.99 3.76
CA ILE A 92 13.32 -9.14 4.58
C ILE A 92 11.92 -9.15 3.95
N GLY A 93 11.05 -10.00 4.48
CA GLY A 93 9.64 -10.07 4.08
C GLY A 93 8.77 -9.12 4.89
N VAL A 94 8.01 -8.26 4.22
CA VAL A 94 7.13 -7.28 4.85
C VAL A 94 5.66 -7.71 4.68
N SER A 95 4.97 -7.94 5.78
CA SER A 95 3.53 -8.17 5.82
C SER A 95 2.93 -7.49 7.04
N CYS A 96 2.35 -6.28 6.88
CA CYS A 96 1.84 -5.49 8.00
C CYS A 96 0.90 -6.29 8.93
N GLY A 97 -0.01 -7.07 8.33
CA GLY A 97 -1.00 -7.86 9.06
C GLY A 97 -0.62 -9.32 9.33
N LEU A 98 0.60 -9.75 8.99
CA LEU A 98 1.04 -11.15 9.09
C LEU A 98 0.07 -12.13 8.40
N SER A 99 -0.27 -11.83 7.14
CA SER A 99 -1.37 -12.51 6.45
C SER A 99 -1.15 -12.80 4.96
N ALA A 100 -0.14 -12.20 4.33
CA ALA A 100 0.08 -12.29 2.88
C ALA A 100 0.70 -13.64 2.47
N PRO A 101 -0.03 -14.50 1.72
CA PRO A 101 0.49 -15.81 1.31
C PRO A 101 1.80 -15.75 0.53
N PHE A 102 1.95 -14.77 -0.37
CA PHE A 102 3.18 -14.54 -1.14
C PHE A 102 4.43 -14.41 -0.24
N VAL A 103 4.33 -13.63 0.84
CA VAL A 103 5.44 -13.45 1.80
C VAL A 103 5.64 -14.69 2.66
N ALA A 104 4.55 -15.36 3.08
CA ALA A 104 4.65 -16.60 3.83
C ALA A 104 5.39 -17.70 3.06
N GLY A 105 5.14 -17.84 1.75
CA GLY A 105 5.84 -18.80 0.89
C GLY A 105 7.34 -18.50 0.77
N GLN A 106 7.72 -17.22 0.72
CA GLN A 106 9.13 -16.79 0.72
C GLN A 106 9.83 -17.11 2.05
N LEU A 107 9.15 -16.84 3.17
CA LEU A 107 9.66 -17.15 4.50
C LEU A 107 9.83 -18.65 4.69
N ASP A 108 8.82 -19.46 4.34
CA ASP A 108 8.93 -20.92 4.40
C ASP A 108 10.08 -21.44 3.52
N PHE A 109 10.24 -20.89 2.32
CA PHE A 109 11.37 -21.22 1.46
C PHE A 109 12.72 -20.91 2.12
N CYS A 110 12.87 -19.75 2.76
CA CYS A 110 14.08 -19.43 3.53
C CYS A 110 14.32 -20.42 4.67
N LEU A 111 13.27 -20.75 5.43
CA LEU A 111 13.36 -21.64 6.59
C LEU A 111 13.73 -23.09 6.22
N ARG A 112 13.50 -23.50 4.96
CA ARG A 112 13.94 -24.80 4.42
C ARG A 112 15.37 -24.80 3.88
N HIS A 113 16.00 -23.64 3.75
CA HIS A 113 17.36 -23.49 3.21
C HIS A 113 18.22 -22.57 4.10
N PRO A 114 18.40 -22.92 5.40
CA PRO A 114 19.06 -22.05 6.37
C PRO A 114 20.55 -21.80 6.08
N ASP A 115 21.19 -22.63 5.26
CA ASP A 115 22.60 -22.47 4.89
C ASP A 115 22.84 -21.25 3.99
N VAL A 116 21.80 -20.80 3.29
CA VAL A 116 21.85 -19.65 2.37
C VAL A 116 21.03 -18.47 2.89
N TYR A 117 19.88 -18.71 3.50
CA TYR A 117 18.92 -17.64 3.82
C TYR A 117 18.83 -17.34 5.31
N THR A 118 18.87 -16.05 5.64
CA THR A 118 18.49 -15.51 6.95
C THR A 118 17.18 -14.74 6.79
N PRO A 119 16.03 -15.28 7.22
CA PRO A 119 14.73 -14.61 7.08
C PRO A 119 14.48 -13.60 8.21
N VAL A 120 14.03 -12.42 7.82
CA VAL A 120 13.51 -11.35 8.67
C VAL A 120 12.07 -11.08 8.25
N LEU A 121 11.14 -11.10 9.19
CA LEU A 121 9.75 -10.72 8.98
C LEU A 121 9.48 -9.38 9.66
N VAL A 122 9.01 -8.41 8.88
CA VAL A 122 8.50 -7.13 9.37
C VAL A 122 6.97 -7.15 9.30
N GLY A 123 6.32 -6.93 10.44
CA GLY A 123 4.87 -6.83 10.55
C GLY A 123 4.48 -5.97 11.75
N PHE A 124 3.19 -5.84 12.05
CA PHE A 124 2.73 -4.97 13.16
C PHE A 124 1.65 -5.61 14.03
N ASN A 125 1.38 -6.88 13.79
CA ASN A 125 0.54 -7.71 14.65
C ASN A 125 1.41 -8.55 15.59
N PRO A 126 0.93 -8.83 16.82
CA PRO A 126 1.45 -9.91 17.63
C PRO A 126 1.43 -11.23 16.85
N ALA A 127 2.45 -12.07 17.05
CA ALA A 127 2.61 -13.34 16.33
C ALA A 127 1.39 -14.27 16.42
N HIS A 128 0.75 -14.33 17.59
CA HIS A 128 -0.45 -15.15 17.81
C HIS A 128 -1.67 -14.70 17.00
N GLN A 129 -1.67 -13.46 16.48
CA GLN A 129 -2.72 -12.91 15.60
C GLN A 129 -2.42 -13.09 14.11
N ALA A 130 -1.29 -13.72 13.76
CA ALA A 130 -1.01 -14.07 12.37
C ALA A 130 -2.11 -14.98 11.80
N ARG A 131 -2.36 -14.88 10.49
CA ARG A 131 -3.41 -15.66 9.80
C ARG A 131 -3.21 -17.15 10.04
N ASN A 132 -4.19 -17.79 10.69
CA ASN A 132 -4.15 -19.21 11.04
C ASN A 132 -4.93 -20.11 10.07
N GLU A 133 -5.57 -19.53 9.07
CA GLU A 133 -6.23 -20.29 8.02
C GLU A 133 -5.22 -20.76 6.97
N PRO A 134 -5.45 -21.92 6.32
CA PRO A 134 -4.64 -22.39 5.21
C PRO A 134 -4.47 -21.31 4.12
N LEU A 135 -3.26 -21.23 3.59
CA LEU A 135 -2.96 -20.39 2.44
C LEU A 135 -3.53 -21.04 1.17
N PRO A 136 -3.91 -20.26 0.15
CA PRO A 136 -4.50 -20.82 -1.07
C PRO A 136 -3.57 -21.86 -1.71
N GLY A 137 -4.10 -23.05 -1.97
CA GLY A 137 -3.37 -24.14 -2.64
C GLY A 137 -2.34 -24.88 -1.77
N CYS A 138 -2.28 -24.66 -0.45
CA CYS A 138 -1.44 -25.46 0.44
C CYS A 138 -1.98 -25.56 1.88
N THR A 139 -1.44 -26.48 2.68
CA THR A 139 -1.81 -26.66 4.10
C THR A 139 -1.08 -25.71 5.06
N LEU A 140 -0.08 -24.98 4.55
CA LEU A 140 0.68 -24.01 5.33
C LEU A 140 -0.26 -22.88 5.79
N THR A 141 -0.05 -22.37 7.00
CA THR A 141 -0.70 -21.15 7.49
C THR A 141 0.36 -20.09 7.76
N PHE A 142 0.02 -18.80 7.66
CA PHE A 142 0.99 -17.74 8.00
C PHE A 142 1.44 -17.88 9.46
N ARG A 143 0.52 -18.21 10.37
CA ARG A 143 0.81 -18.46 11.79
C ARG A 143 1.84 -19.58 11.99
N SER A 144 1.72 -20.69 11.26
CA SER A 144 2.69 -21.78 11.36
C SER A 144 4.11 -21.36 10.95
N VAL A 145 4.24 -20.49 9.94
CA VAL A 145 5.52 -19.90 9.52
C VAL A 145 6.08 -19.00 10.62
N VAL A 146 5.25 -18.11 11.17
CA VAL A 146 5.66 -17.19 12.25
C VAL A 146 6.12 -17.97 13.49
N THR A 147 5.39 -19.00 13.90
CA THR A 147 5.78 -19.84 15.05
C THR A 147 7.12 -20.53 14.84
N ARG A 148 7.41 -21.02 13.61
CA ARG A 148 8.74 -21.56 13.28
C ARG A 148 9.83 -20.48 13.35
N MET A 149 9.53 -19.26 12.89
CA MET A 149 10.47 -18.13 13.00
C MET A 149 10.73 -17.73 14.45
N GLU A 150 9.72 -17.71 15.32
CA GLU A 150 9.88 -17.40 16.76
C GLU A 150 10.82 -18.40 17.44
N GLU A 151 10.70 -19.69 17.12
CA GLU A 151 11.62 -20.71 17.65
C GLU A 151 13.06 -20.48 17.17
N LEU A 152 13.24 -20.22 15.87
CA LEU A 152 14.56 -19.97 15.29
C LEU A 152 15.16 -18.62 15.71
N ALA A 153 14.34 -17.66 16.14
CA ALA A 153 14.81 -16.40 16.69
C ALA A 153 15.59 -16.57 18.00
N LYS A 154 15.25 -17.59 18.81
CA LYS A 154 16.00 -17.93 20.04
C LYS A 154 17.45 -18.30 19.76
N THR A 155 17.73 -18.84 18.58
CA THR A 155 19.08 -19.22 18.12
C THR A 155 19.65 -18.27 17.07
N GLN A 156 19.04 -17.08 16.90
CA GLN A 156 19.43 -16.05 15.93
C GLN A 156 19.47 -16.52 14.46
N LYS A 157 18.66 -17.52 14.11
CA LYS A 157 18.56 -18.06 12.74
C LYS A 157 17.42 -17.44 11.93
N ALA A 158 16.50 -16.75 12.58
CA ALA A 158 15.42 -15.97 11.97
C ALA A 158 15.12 -14.75 12.85
N PHE A 159 14.49 -13.71 12.30
CA PHE A 159 14.16 -12.50 13.06
C PHE A 159 12.72 -12.05 12.80
N LEU A 160 12.03 -11.67 13.86
CA LEU A 160 10.70 -11.08 13.81
C LEU A 160 10.78 -9.65 14.35
N ILE A 161 10.43 -8.67 13.51
CA ILE A 161 10.36 -7.25 13.86
C ILE A 161 8.89 -6.86 13.77
N ASN A 162 8.17 -7.01 14.89
CA ASN A 162 6.72 -6.82 14.94
C ASN A 162 6.23 -5.89 16.07
N PRO A 163 6.70 -4.62 16.13
CA PRO A 163 6.21 -3.69 17.13
C PRO A 163 4.70 -3.44 16.97
N ALA A 164 3.97 -3.43 18.08
CA ALA A 164 2.55 -3.14 18.07
C ALA A 164 2.32 -1.64 17.81
N LEU A 165 1.69 -1.32 16.68
CA LEU A 165 1.34 0.07 16.34
C LEU A 165 -0.07 0.48 16.79
N GLY A 166 -0.91 -0.50 17.14
CA GLY A 166 -2.35 -0.32 17.27
C GLY A 166 -3.08 -0.20 15.91
N PRO A 167 -4.41 -0.14 15.90
CA PRO A 167 -5.21 -0.16 14.68
C PRO A 167 -4.96 1.05 13.78
N GLU A 168 -5.26 0.89 12.49
CA GLU A 168 -5.27 2.01 11.54
C GLU A 168 -6.46 2.93 11.81
N ALA A 169 -6.30 4.23 11.53
CA ALA A 169 -7.40 5.20 11.65
C ALA A 169 -8.55 4.86 10.70
N ILE A 170 -8.23 4.36 9.50
CA ILE A 170 -9.15 3.69 8.60
C ILE A 170 -8.83 2.20 8.61
N SER A 171 -9.76 1.40 9.13
CA SER A 171 -9.56 -0.02 9.43
C SER A 171 -9.03 -0.78 8.22
N GLY A 172 -7.87 -1.41 8.40
CA GLY A 172 -7.22 -2.23 7.37
C GLY A 172 -6.45 -1.47 6.29
N SER A 173 -6.39 -0.14 6.34
CA SER A 173 -5.58 0.70 5.43
C SER A 173 -4.09 0.65 5.79
N SER A 174 -3.46 -0.51 5.62
CA SER A 174 -2.06 -0.76 6.00
C SER A 174 -1.05 0.12 5.28
N ARG A 175 -1.47 0.83 4.22
CA ARG A 175 -0.66 1.84 3.53
C ARG A 175 -0.32 3.03 4.43
N MET A 176 -1.11 3.28 5.49
CA MET A 176 -0.98 4.40 6.42
C MET A 176 0.08 4.11 7.50
N LYS A 177 -0.31 3.77 8.74
CA LYS A 177 0.64 3.58 9.84
C LYS A 177 1.59 2.43 9.56
N GLY A 178 1.10 1.29 9.08
CA GLY A 178 1.93 0.13 8.75
C GLY A 178 3.00 0.45 7.70
N GLY A 179 2.62 1.12 6.61
CA GLY A 179 3.56 1.56 5.58
C GLY A 179 4.57 2.58 6.09
N SER A 180 4.13 3.57 6.89
CA SER A 180 5.03 4.57 7.48
C SER A 180 6.01 3.94 8.46
N ALA A 181 5.55 3.06 9.35
CA ALA A 181 6.40 2.34 10.29
C ALA A 181 7.38 1.39 9.58
N THR A 182 6.96 0.73 8.49
CA THR A 182 7.85 -0.07 7.64
C THR A 182 9.00 0.79 7.12
N LYS A 183 8.71 1.96 6.54
CA LYS A 183 9.73 2.89 6.05
C LYS A 183 10.69 3.27 7.18
N ILE A 184 10.16 3.70 8.32
CA ILE A 184 10.94 4.11 9.49
C ILE A 184 11.87 2.99 9.96
N LEU A 185 11.34 1.77 10.16
CA LEU A 185 12.11 0.63 10.65
C LEU A 185 13.22 0.24 9.69
N LEU A 186 12.91 0.11 8.40
CA LEU A 186 13.90 -0.25 7.39
C LEU A 186 15.00 0.81 7.30
N GLU A 187 14.64 2.10 7.32
CA GLU A 187 15.62 3.18 7.32
C GLU A 187 16.54 3.17 8.53
N VAL A 188 15.99 2.92 9.72
CA VAL A 188 16.78 2.83 10.96
C VAL A 188 17.74 1.65 10.88
N VAL A 189 17.25 0.46 10.50
CA VAL A 189 18.08 -0.76 10.37
C VAL A 189 19.19 -0.56 9.34
N PHE A 190 18.84 -0.05 8.16
CA PHE A 190 19.83 0.23 7.12
C PHE A 190 20.83 1.29 7.55
N SER A 191 20.40 2.38 8.18
CA SER A 191 21.32 3.43 8.66
C SER A 191 22.28 2.94 9.73
N ALA A 192 21.79 2.15 10.68
CA ALA A 192 22.61 1.54 11.73
C ALA A 192 23.64 0.56 11.15
N SER A 193 23.39 0.01 9.96
CA SER A 193 24.34 -0.88 9.29
C SER A 193 25.58 -0.15 8.73
N PHE A 194 25.54 1.18 8.54
CA PHE A 194 26.69 1.99 8.07
C PHE A 194 27.41 2.71 9.19
N SER A 195 26.68 3.07 10.25
CA SER A 195 27.21 3.89 11.34
C SER A 195 27.59 3.02 12.54
N ARG A 196 28.84 3.12 13.01
CA ARG A 196 29.28 2.50 14.28
C ARG A 196 28.72 3.18 15.53
N THR A 197 28.10 4.35 15.36
CA THR A 197 27.48 5.13 16.43
C THR A 197 26.05 4.65 16.70
N PRO A 198 25.60 4.59 17.97
CA PRO A 198 24.20 4.39 18.29
C PRO A 198 23.35 5.40 17.52
N VAL A 199 22.40 4.90 16.73
CA VAL A 199 21.49 5.76 15.97
C VAL A 199 20.47 6.36 16.95
N THR A 200 20.77 7.53 17.52
CA THR A 200 19.82 8.31 18.30
C THR A 200 18.89 9.05 17.35
N PHE A 201 17.78 8.44 16.96
CA PHE A 201 16.77 9.10 16.13
C PHE A 201 15.78 9.86 17.02
N LYS A 202 15.92 11.18 17.13
CA LYS A 202 14.84 12.04 17.60
C LYS A 202 13.92 12.30 16.41
N TYR A 203 12.80 11.59 16.31
CA TYR A 203 11.68 12.11 15.52
C TYR A 203 11.22 13.39 16.21
N ALA A 204 11.50 14.54 15.59
CA ALA A 204 10.99 15.81 16.06
C ALA A 204 9.46 15.72 16.17
N GLN A 205 8.89 16.33 17.21
CA GLN A 205 7.45 16.55 17.27
C GLN A 205 7.05 17.31 16.00
N TRP A 206 6.30 16.66 15.12
CA TRP A 206 5.87 17.23 13.86
C TRP A 206 4.76 18.25 14.15
N GLY A 207 5.04 19.54 13.96
CA GLY A 207 4.04 20.60 14.02
C GLY A 207 3.13 20.57 12.78
N TYR A 208 2.10 19.73 12.78
CA TYR A 208 1.14 19.61 11.66
C TYR A 208 0.20 20.82 11.48
N GLY A 209 0.16 21.77 12.42
CA GLY A 209 -0.87 22.80 12.49
C GLY A 209 -1.02 23.65 11.22
N ARG A 210 0.08 24.01 10.52
CA ARG A 210 0.03 24.83 9.29
C ARG A 210 -0.24 24.03 8.01
N ALA A 211 0.04 22.73 7.98
CA ALA A 211 -0.20 21.89 6.80
C ALA A 211 -1.68 21.51 6.66
N VAL A 212 -2.39 21.35 7.77
CA VAL A 212 -3.79 20.87 7.80
C VAL A 212 -4.77 21.75 7.03
N GLN A 213 -4.66 23.09 7.10
CA GLN A 213 -5.54 23.99 6.36
C GLN A 213 -5.39 23.87 4.84
N LYS A 214 -4.17 23.69 4.33
CA LYS A 214 -3.93 23.51 2.88
C LYS A 214 -4.33 22.12 2.39
N ILE A 215 -4.21 21.09 3.25
CA ILE A 215 -4.69 19.74 2.97
C ILE A 215 -6.20 19.74 2.70
N LEU A 216 -6.97 20.50 3.49
CA LEU A 216 -8.42 20.60 3.31
C LEU A 216 -8.80 21.11 1.91
N PHE A 217 -8.10 22.11 1.37
CA PHE A 217 -8.36 22.60 0.01
C PHE A 217 -8.15 21.52 -1.06
N VAL A 218 -7.04 20.76 -0.97
CA VAL A 218 -6.80 19.64 -1.91
C VAL A 218 -7.86 18.54 -1.75
N CYS A 219 -8.30 18.29 -0.52
CA CYS A 219 -9.41 17.35 -0.25
C CYS A 219 -10.75 17.83 -0.84
N PHE A 220 -11.04 19.13 -0.80
CA PHE A 220 -12.25 19.71 -1.40
C PHE A 220 -12.24 19.62 -2.92
N SER A 221 -11.09 19.86 -3.56
CA SER A 221 -10.95 19.61 -5.01
C SER A 221 -11.28 18.16 -5.34
N LEU A 222 -10.81 17.21 -4.53
CA LEU A 222 -11.17 15.80 -4.71
C LEU A 222 -12.67 15.54 -4.49
N GLN A 223 -13.34 16.19 -3.53
CA GLN A 223 -14.75 15.92 -3.19
C GLN A 223 -15.71 16.09 -4.40
N CYS A 224 -15.46 17.04 -5.30
CA CYS A 224 -16.35 17.33 -6.43
C CYS A 224 -16.22 16.37 -7.63
N GLY A 225 -15.60 15.19 -7.46
CA GLY A 225 -15.44 14.20 -8.53
C GLY A 225 -14.31 14.50 -9.53
N ARG A 226 -13.40 15.40 -9.14
CA ARG A 226 -12.33 15.95 -9.97
C ARG A 226 -11.07 15.09 -9.94
N GLN A 227 -10.23 15.16 -10.96
CA GLN A 227 -8.98 14.40 -11.01
C GLN A 227 -7.89 15.10 -10.20
N VAL A 228 -7.01 14.32 -9.58
CA VAL A 228 -5.78 14.84 -8.96
C VAL A 228 -4.55 14.28 -9.64
N CYS A 229 -3.63 15.14 -10.04
CA CYS A 229 -2.34 14.73 -10.56
C CYS A 229 -1.23 15.03 -9.56
N TYR A 230 -0.41 14.02 -9.27
CA TYR A 230 0.82 14.20 -8.49
C TYR A 230 1.99 14.37 -9.45
N LEU A 231 2.63 15.53 -9.42
CA LEU A 231 3.87 15.79 -10.14
C LEU A 231 4.99 15.91 -9.13
N GLY A 232 5.85 14.90 -9.05
CA GLY A 232 6.94 14.90 -8.08
C GLY A 232 8.31 14.83 -8.74
N TRP A 233 9.30 15.35 -8.02
CA TRP A 233 10.71 15.31 -8.38
C TRP A 233 11.45 14.27 -7.54
N GLY A 234 12.38 13.55 -8.17
CA GLY A 234 13.19 12.52 -7.52
C GLY A 234 12.36 11.45 -6.80
N SER A 235 12.73 11.12 -5.56
CA SER A 235 12.03 10.12 -4.76
C SER A 235 10.64 10.56 -4.31
N LEU A 236 10.31 11.86 -4.34
CA LEU A 236 8.98 12.36 -3.99
C LEU A 236 7.94 11.97 -5.03
N GLY A 237 8.32 11.92 -6.32
CA GLY A 237 7.47 11.40 -7.39
C GLY A 237 7.08 9.93 -7.19
N LEU A 238 8.03 9.10 -6.75
CA LEU A 238 7.74 7.69 -6.41
C LEU A 238 6.77 7.55 -5.23
N LEU A 239 6.81 8.47 -4.26
CA LEU A 239 5.83 8.46 -3.17
C LEU A 239 4.43 8.87 -3.64
N GLY A 240 4.35 9.82 -4.58
CA GLY A 240 3.13 10.14 -5.31
C GLY A 240 2.54 8.90 -5.98
N LEU A 241 3.37 8.17 -6.73
CA LEU A 241 3.00 6.91 -7.39
C LEU A 241 2.47 5.87 -6.39
N ILE A 242 3.17 5.68 -5.27
CA ILE A 242 2.77 4.74 -4.21
C ILE A 242 1.40 5.11 -3.63
N ASP A 243 1.16 6.38 -3.28
CA ASP A 243 -0.12 6.81 -2.72
C ASP A 243 -1.27 6.63 -3.73
N ALA A 244 -1.06 7.06 -4.97
CA ALA A 244 -2.08 6.99 -6.01
C ALA A 244 -2.45 5.54 -6.37
N SER A 245 -1.47 4.63 -6.42
CA SER A 245 -1.70 3.21 -6.72
C SER A 245 -2.62 2.49 -5.71
N GLU A 246 -2.77 3.04 -4.51
CA GLU A 246 -3.58 2.46 -3.43
C GLU A 246 -5.01 3.02 -3.38
N CYS A 247 -5.31 4.11 -4.09
CA CYS A 247 -6.64 4.71 -4.03
C CYS A 247 -7.72 3.81 -4.63
N LYS A 248 -7.41 3.12 -5.74
CA LYS A 248 -8.34 2.20 -6.39
C LYS A 248 -8.76 1.03 -5.49
N PRO A 249 -7.84 0.21 -4.93
CA PRO A 249 -8.25 -0.90 -4.08
C PRO A 249 -8.91 -0.46 -2.77
N THR A 250 -8.50 0.70 -2.23
CA THR A 250 -8.95 1.21 -0.93
C THR A 250 -10.33 1.87 -1.01
N PHE A 251 -10.60 2.63 -2.07
CA PHE A 251 -11.80 3.49 -2.17
C PHE A 251 -12.65 3.25 -3.42
N GLY A 252 -12.32 2.23 -4.23
CA GLY A 252 -13.03 1.94 -5.47
C GLY A 252 -12.88 3.04 -6.53
N SER A 253 -11.84 3.88 -6.43
CA SER A 253 -11.66 5.03 -7.33
C SER A 253 -11.40 4.59 -8.78
N LYS A 254 -11.88 5.37 -9.75
CA LYS A 254 -11.52 5.16 -11.16
C LYS A 254 -10.06 5.54 -11.38
N HIS A 255 -9.36 4.83 -12.27
CA HIS A 255 -7.98 5.19 -12.65
C HIS A 255 -7.85 6.61 -13.24
N SER A 256 -8.96 7.22 -13.67
CA SER A 256 -8.99 8.61 -14.13
C SER A 256 -8.99 9.63 -12.99
N GLU A 257 -9.33 9.26 -11.76
CA GLU A 257 -9.37 10.21 -10.63
C GLU A 257 -7.97 10.57 -10.11
N LEU A 258 -6.96 9.78 -10.47
CA LEU A 258 -5.53 10.06 -10.23
C LEU A 258 -4.76 9.72 -11.51
N LEU A 259 -4.29 10.75 -12.23
CA LEU A 259 -3.78 10.57 -13.59
C LEU A 259 -2.47 9.76 -13.64
N PHE A 260 -2.59 8.53 -14.16
CA PHE A 260 -1.55 7.83 -14.90
C PHE A 260 -1.97 7.77 -16.36
N PRO A 261 -1.15 8.24 -17.33
CA PRO A 261 -1.45 8.05 -18.73
C PRO A 261 -1.60 6.55 -19.07
N GLN A 262 -2.77 6.19 -19.60
CA GLN A 262 -3.05 4.83 -20.06
C GLN A 262 -2.36 4.57 -21.41
N GLY A 263 -1.70 3.41 -21.53
CA GLY A 263 -1.05 2.89 -22.73
C GLY A 263 -0.39 1.53 -22.45
N PRO A 264 0.02 0.78 -23.50
CA PRO A 264 0.65 -0.55 -23.34
C PRO A 264 2.04 -0.49 -22.66
N GLU A 265 2.61 0.71 -22.52
CA GLU A 265 3.82 1.02 -21.76
C GLU A 265 3.48 2.08 -20.70
N PHE A 266 3.99 1.91 -19.48
CA PHE A 266 3.72 2.81 -18.35
C PHE A 266 4.30 4.20 -18.62
N SER A 267 3.45 5.14 -19.03
CA SER A 267 3.78 6.56 -19.18
C SER A 267 3.62 7.24 -17.82
N ILE A 268 4.71 7.69 -17.21
CA ILE A 268 4.71 8.29 -15.85
C ILE A 268 5.70 9.46 -15.69
N SER A 269 6.35 9.87 -16.77
CA SER A 269 7.30 10.99 -16.77
C SER A 269 6.59 12.34 -16.79
N HIS A 270 7.33 13.43 -16.56
CA HIS A 270 6.80 14.78 -16.77
C HIS A 270 6.45 15.03 -18.25
N ASP A 271 7.23 14.47 -19.19
CA ASP A 271 6.94 14.58 -20.63
C ASP A 271 5.62 13.88 -20.98
N ASP A 272 5.39 12.67 -20.45
CA ASP A 272 4.12 11.98 -20.61
C ASP A 272 2.93 12.80 -20.07
N PHE A 273 3.13 13.49 -18.94
CA PHE A 273 2.13 14.38 -18.39
C PHE A 273 1.86 15.55 -19.35
N LEU A 274 2.91 16.19 -19.85
CA LEU A 274 2.80 17.32 -20.77
C LEU A 274 2.08 16.96 -22.08
N ASP A 275 2.34 15.76 -22.61
CA ASP A 275 1.79 15.32 -23.89
C ASP A 275 0.37 14.75 -23.77
N ARG A 276 0.11 14.00 -22.69
CA ARG A 276 -1.12 13.19 -22.59
C ARG A 276 -2.10 13.70 -21.55
N VAL A 277 -1.64 14.38 -20.51
CA VAL A 277 -2.47 14.74 -19.36
C VAL A 277 -2.81 16.22 -19.39
N LEU A 278 -1.80 17.09 -19.47
CA LEU A 278 -1.95 18.54 -19.49
C LEU A 278 -2.98 19.04 -20.53
N PRO A 279 -3.04 18.53 -21.77
CA PRO A 279 -4.02 19.02 -22.76
C PRO A 279 -5.48 18.71 -22.40
N ARG A 280 -5.70 17.73 -21.50
CA ARG A 280 -7.03 17.30 -21.06
C ARG A 280 -7.43 17.84 -19.69
N LEU A 281 -6.53 18.56 -19.01
CA LEU A 281 -6.84 19.19 -17.73
C LEU A 281 -7.88 20.29 -17.92
N THR A 282 -8.79 20.35 -16.96
CA THR A 282 -9.84 21.35 -16.83
C THR A 282 -9.62 22.13 -15.53
N ASP A 283 -10.31 23.26 -15.37
CA ASP A 283 -10.23 24.09 -14.15
C ASP A 283 -10.80 23.36 -12.92
N ASP A 284 -11.53 22.27 -13.15
CA ASP A 284 -11.97 21.34 -12.13
C ASP A 284 -10.83 20.45 -11.63
N ASP A 285 -9.81 20.13 -12.42
CA ASP A 285 -8.74 19.21 -12.00
C ASP A 285 -7.74 19.90 -11.08
N ALA A 286 -7.19 19.16 -10.11
CA ALA A 286 -6.17 19.66 -9.19
C ALA A 286 -4.80 19.03 -9.44
N VAL A 287 -3.74 19.84 -9.34
CA VAL A 287 -2.36 19.39 -9.53
C VAL A 287 -1.55 19.70 -8.28
N LEU A 288 -0.88 18.67 -7.74
CA LEU A 288 -0.02 18.80 -6.57
C LEU A 288 1.44 18.56 -6.97
N LEU A 289 2.25 19.61 -6.88
CA LEU A 289 3.69 19.58 -7.11
C LEU A 289 4.41 19.12 -5.82
N LEU A 290 5.31 18.14 -5.92
CA LEU A 290 6.09 17.58 -4.80
C LEU A 290 7.58 17.77 -5.07
N TYR A 291 8.21 18.76 -4.44
CA TYR A 291 9.59 19.14 -4.75
C TYR A 291 10.32 19.67 -3.52
N SER A 292 11.61 19.92 -3.66
CA SER A 292 12.50 20.34 -2.60
C SER A 292 13.49 21.39 -3.06
N ASP A 293 14.19 21.98 -2.09
CA ASP A 293 15.32 22.89 -2.29
C ASP A 293 16.51 22.29 -3.05
N SER A 294 16.55 20.95 -3.20
CA SER A 294 17.57 20.25 -3.99
C SER A 294 17.18 20.01 -5.45
N ASP A 295 15.96 20.36 -5.84
CA ASP A 295 15.47 20.21 -7.22
C ASP A 295 15.70 21.52 -8.01
N ASP A 296 15.64 21.43 -9.34
CA ASP A 296 15.67 22.60 -10.23
C ASP A 296 14.34 23.36 -10.11
N VAL A 297 14.35 24.43 -9.31
CA VAL A 297 13.16 25.24 -9.03
C VAL A 297 12.69 26.02 -10.26
N ASP A 298 13.59 26.35 -11.19
CA ASP A 298 13.21 27.04 -12.42
C ASP A 298 12.42 26.11 -13.33
N GLU A 299 12.82 24.84 -13.45
CA GLU A 299 12.04 23.82 -14.15
C GLU A 299 10.68 23.56 -13.49
N VAL A 300 10.63 23.50 -12.14
CA VAL A 300 9.36 23.40 -11.40
C VAL A 300 8.45 24.58 -11.73
N ALA A 301 8.98 25.81 -11.75
CA ALA A 301 8.22 27.02 -12.02
C ALA A 301 7.69 27.05 -13.46
N LYS A 302 8.49 26.65 -14.46
CA LYS A 302 8.05 26.53 -15.85
C LYS A 302 6.89 25.55 -15.99
N LEU A 303 7.00 24.35 -15.38
CA LEU A 303 5.94 23.35 -15.42
C LEU A 303 4.67 23.85 -14.71
N ALA A 304 4.84 24.51 -13.56
CA ALA A 304 3.73 25.11 -12.81
C ALA A 304 2.99 26.18 -13.63
N HIS A 305 3.72 26.99 -14.41
CA HIS A 305 3.13 28.00 -15.28
C HIS A 305 2.25 27.35 -16.37
N ARG A 306 2.75 26.30 -17.03
CA ARG A 306 1.98 25.55 -18.04
C ARG A 306 0.72 24.92 -17.46
N VAL A 307 0.78 24.40 -16.23
CA VAL A 307 -0.40 23.86 -15.54
C VAL A 307 -1.39 24.97 -15.19
N ARG A 308 -0.91 26.15 -14.77
CA ARG A 308 -1.74 27.31 -14.42
C ARG A 308 -2.58 27.82 -15.60
N GLU A 309 -2.12 27.62 -16.83
CA GLU A 309 -2.90 27.92 -18.05
C GLU A 309 -4.15 27.03 -18.20
N LYS A 310 -4.18 25.88 -17.52
CA LYS A 310 -5.28 24.90 -17.60
C LYS A 310 -6.16 24.85 -16.36
N THR A 311 -5.55 25.04 -15.19
CA THR A 311 -6.27 24.99 -13.91
C THR A 311 -5.70 25.98 -12.89
N SER A 312 -6.61 26.64 -12.18
CA SER A 312 -6.30 27.46 -11.01
C SER A 312 -6.02 26.61 -9.75
N ASN A 313 -6.40 25.32 -9.74
CA ASN A 313 -6.27 24.40 -8.62
C ASN A 313 -4.90 23.69 -8.55
N ILE A 314 -3.82 24.47 -8.63
CA ILE A 314 -2.45 23.98 -8.49
C ILE A 314 -1.87 24.31 -7.12
N HIS A 315 -1.26 23.32 -6.48
CA HIS A 315 -0.69 23.38 -5.14
C HIS A 315 0.74 22.84 -5.13
N GLY A 316 1.56 23.30 -4.16
CA GLY A 316 2.93 22.81 -3.98
C GLY A 316 3.18 22.33 -2.56
N ALA A 317 3.76 21.13 -2.44
CA ALA A 317 4.41 20.64 -1.25
C ALA A 317 5.92 20.77 -1.43
N TYR A 318 6.46 21.85 -0.88
CA TYR A 318 7.87 22.20 -0.95
C TYR A 318 8.59 21.84 0.34
N HIS A 319 9.73 21.16 0.22
CA HIS A 319 10.59 20.82 1.34
C HIS A 319 11.87 21.66 1.31
N GLN A 320 12.08 22.47 2.35
CA GLN A 320 13.28 23.28 2.54
C GLN A 320 14.12 22.77 3.72
N THR A 321 15.44 22.86 3.60
CA THR A 321 16.40 22.44 4.62
C THR A 321 16.95 23.66 5.37
N ASP A 322 16.57 23.84 6.63
CA ASP A 322 17.05 24.94 7.49
C ASP A 322 18.38 24.60 8.20
N GLY A 323 19.43 24.26 7.44
CA GLY A 323 20.82 24.13 7.93
C GLY A 323 21.13 23.00 8.93
N VAL A 324 20.14 22.49 9.66
CA VAL A 324 20.19 21.21 10.38
C VAL A 324 19.86 20.13 9.37
N VAL A 325 20.66 19.05 9.31
CA VAL A 325 20.51 17.94 8.36
C VAL A 325 19.12 17.32 8.45
N SER A 326 18.13 17.92 7.78
CA SER A 326 16.89 17.28 7.42
C SER A 326 17.28 16.27 6.36
N SER A 327 17.58 15.06 6.80
CA SER A 327 17.95 13.99 5.88
C SER A 327 16.83 13.84 4.84
N SER A 328 17.19 13.61 3.57
CA SER A 328 16.24 13.32 2.48
C SER A 328 15.09 12.38 2.90
N ARG A 329 15.39 11.43 3.80
CA ARG A 329 14.48 10.47 4.44
C ARG A 329 13.31 11.10 5.20
N GLN A 330 13.54 12.22 5.90
CA GLN A 330 12.49 12.97 6.60
C GLN A 330 11.54 13.65 5.61
N ARG A 331 12.08 14.25 4.54
CA ARG A 331 11.26 14.83 3.45
C ARG A 331 10.33 13.77 2.87
N GLU A 332 10.88 12.60 2.53
CA GLU A 332 10.10 11.46 2.02
C GLU A 332 9.01 10.96 2.97
N LEU A 333 9.31 10.81 4.28
CA LEU A 333 8.28 10.41 5.24
C LEU A 333 7.18 11.49 5.36
N SER A 334 7.57 12.76 5.37
CA SER A 334 6.64 13.90 5.39
C SER A 334 5.71 13.88 4.18
N THR A 335 6.26 13.75 2.97
CA THR A 335 5.48 13.66 1.73
C THR A 335 4.52 12.48 1.77
N LYS A 336 4.97 11.30 2.23
CA LYS A 336 4.10 10.13 2.38
C LYS A 336 2.92 10.42 3.31
N LEU A 337 3.17 11.02 4.47
CA LEU A 337 2.13 11.34 5.44
C LEU A 337 1.15 12.39 4.90
N LEU A 338 1.66 13.41 4.21
CA LEU A 338 0.87 14.42 3.52
C LEU A 338 -0.07 13.76 2.48
N LEU A 339 0.49 12.96 1.57
CA LEU A 339 -0.27 12.32 0.51
C LEU A 339 -1.32 11.35 1.08
N ASN A 340 -0.96 10.53 2.07
CA ASN A 340 -1.92 9.64 2.72
C ASN A 340 -3.07 10.41 3.38
N ALA A 341 -2.78 11.55 4.01
CA ALA A 341 -3.80 12.40 4.62
C ALA A 341 -4.71 13.03 3.55
N VAL A 342 -4.13 13.57 2.47
CA VAL A 342 -4.88 14.17 1.35
C VAL A 342 -5.77 13.14 0.68
N SER A 343 -5.20 12.02 0.21
CA SER A 343 -5.97 11.02 -0.53
C SER A 343 -7.02 10.35 0.35
N THR A 344 -6.73 10.08 1.62
CA THR A 344 -7.72 9.49 2.54
C THR A 344 -8.82 10.50 2.89
N GLY A 345 -8.45 11.72 3.29
CA GLY A 345 -9.40 12.77 3.66
C GLY A 345 -10.38 13.08 2.54
N ALA A 346 -9.87 13.20 1.32
CA ALA A 346 -10.67 13.35 0.12
C ALA A 346 -11.73 12.26 -0.09
N HIS A 347 -11.35 10.99 0.03
CA HIS A 347 -12.29 9.89 -0.17
C HIS A 347 -13.27 9.75 1.01
N ILE A 348 -12.90 10.19 2.21
CA ILE A 348 -13.83 10.36 3.33
C ILE A 348 -14.88 11.43 3.00
N LEU A 349 -14.48 12.57 2.43
CA LEU A 349 -15.40 13.63 2.00
C LEU A 349 -16.31 13.18 0.85
N LYS A 350 -15.84 12.29 -0.03
CA LYS A 350 -16.67 11.60 -1.05
C LYS A 350 -17.63 10.54 -0.47
N GLY A 351 -17.59 10.28 0.84
CA GLY A 351 -18.41 9.26 1.49
C GLY A 351 -18.05 7.82 1.15
N LYS A 352 -16.79 7.54 0.80
CA LYS A 352 -16.26 6.19 0.57
C LYS A 352 -15.91 5.44 1.87
N VAL A 353 -16.06 6.12 3.00
CA VAL A 353 -15.76 5.62 4.34
C VAL A 353 -16.99 5.83 5.23
N PHE A 354 -17.34 4.82 6.01
CA PHE A 354 -18.38 4.89 7.04
C PHE A 354 -17.79 4.53 8.40
N LYS A 355 -18.03 5.38 9.41
CA LYS A 355 -17.27 5.36 10.67
C LYS A 355 -15.76 5.41 10.36
N ASN A 356 -15.06 4.31 10.56
CA ASN A 356 -13.66 4.10 10.19
C ASN A 356 -13.46 2.94 9.21
N TYR A 357 -14.52 2.45 8.56
CA TYR A 357 -14.49 1.31 7.65
C TYR A 357 -14.52 1.75 6.18
N MET A 358 -13.71 1.09 5.35
CA MET A 358 -13.68 1.30 3.90
C MET A 358 -14.87 0.58 3.26
N ILE A 359 -16.01 1.26 3.21
CA ILE A 359 -17.25 0.64 2.71
C ILE A 359 -17.24 0.43 1.19
N ASP A 360 -16.43 1.15 0.42
CA ASP A 360 -16.31 0.96 -1.04
C ASP A 360 -15.00 0.25 -1.45
N LEU A 361 -14.51 -0.67 -0.59
CA LEU A 361 -13.31 -1.46 -0.87
C LEU A 361 -13.55 -2.44 -2.02
N GLN A 362 -12.49 -2.73 -2.80
CA GLN A 362 -12.54 -3.68 -3.91
C GLN A 362 -12.11 -5.08 -3.46
N VAL A 363 -13.03 -6.06 -3.51
CA VAL A 363 -12.79 -7.43 -3.03
C VAL A 363 -11.93 -8.23 -4.03
N THR A 364 -10.62 -7.96 -4.05
CA THR A 364 -9.72 -8.44 -5.12
C THR A 364 -8.73 -9.53 -4.70
N ASN A 365 -8.69 -9.87 -3.41
CA ASN A 365 -7.91 -10.98 -2.87
C ASN A 365 -8.59 -11.57 -1.62
N SER A 366 -8.04 -12.66 -1.10
CA SER A 366 -8.58 -13.39 0.05
C SER A 366 -8.60 -12.55 1.32
N LYS A 367 -7.65 -11.62 1.50
CA LYS A 367 -7.60 -10.71 2.65
C LYS A 367 -8.75 -9.70 2.61
N LEU A 368 -9.03 -9.12 1.45
CA LEU A 368 -10.09 -8.14 1.25
C LEU A 368 -11.48 -8.79 1.27
N TYR A 369 -11.62 -10.04 0.80
CA TYR A 369 -12.86 -10.81 0.95
C TYR A 369 -13.24 -10.99 2.42
N ARG A 370 -12.31 -11.48 3.24
CA ARG A 370 -12.55 -11.63 4.69
C ARG A 370 -12.83 -10.30 5.38
N ARG A 371 -12.15 -9.24 4.94
CA ARG A 371 -12.39 -7.89 5.47
C ARG A 371 -13.81 -7.43 5.15
N ALA A 372 -14.29 -7.67 3.93
CA ALA A 372 -15.67 -7.37 3.55
C ALA A 372 -16.66 -8.15 4.42
N ALA A 373 -16.48 -9.47 4.57
CA ALA A 373 -17.35 -10.29 5.41
C ALA A 373 -17.40 -9.80 6.87
N ARG A 374 -16.25 -9.52 7.50
CA ARG A 374 -16.19 -8.96 8.86
C ARG A 374 -16.82 -7.58 8.96
N LEU A 375 -16.61 -6.72 7.97
CA LEU A 375 -17.24 -5.39 7.94
C LEU A 375 -18.77 -5.53 7.91
N LEU A 376 -19.30 -6.44 7.08
CA LEU A 376 -20.74 -6.71 7.04
C LEU A 376 -21.24 -7.21 8.40
N GLN A 377 -20.51 -8.13 9.04
CA GLN A 377 -20.84 -8.65 10.37
C GLN A 377 -20.88 -7.53 11.43
N GLU A 378 -19.85 -6.70 11.48
CA GLU A 378 -19.72 -5.58 12.43
C GLU A 378 -20.79 -4.49 12.23
N LEU A 379 -21.23 -4.25 10.99
CA LEU A 379 -22.18 -3.19 10.68
C LEU A 379 -23.64 -3.63 10.69
N SER A 380 -23.91 -4.92 10.47
CA SER A 380 -25.27 -5.47 10.39
C SER A 380 -25.66 -6.35 11.57
N SER A 381 -24.72 -6.74 12.43
CA SER A 381 -24.92 -7.69 13.54
C SER A 381 -25.46 -9.07 13.12
N HIS A 382 -25.34 -9.44 11.84
CA HIS A 382 -25.73 -10.75 11.33
C HIS A 382 -24.63 -11.80 11.56
N SER A 383 -24.97 -13.08 11.41
CA SER A 383 -23.98 -14.17 11.50
C SER A 383 -22.99 -14.16 10.33
N GLU A 384 -21.80 -14.74 10.51
CA GLU A 384 -20.78 -14.86 9.47
C GLU A 384 -21.34 -15.52 8.19
N SER A 385 -22.12 -16.60 8.33
CA SER A 385 -22.78 -17.29 7.21
C SER A 385 -23.71 -16.37 6.41
N GLN A 386 -24.56 -15.59 7.10
CA GLN A 386 -25.45 -14.62 6.44
C GLN A 386 -24.67 -13.50 5.73
N CYS A 387 -23.59 -13.03 6.34
CA CYS A 387 -22.73 -12.02 5.73
C CYS A 387 -21.99 -12.53 4.50
N GLU A 388 -21.49 -13.77 4.54
CA GLU A 388 -20.87 -14.42 3.37
C GLU A 388 -21.89 -14.66 2.26
N GLU A 389 -23.10 -15.12 2.58
CA GLU A 389 -24.17 -15.30 1.60
C GLU A 389 -24.52 -13.97 0.92
N ALA A 390 -24.72 -12.89 1.70
CA ALA A 390 -25.00 -11.56 1.17
C ALA A 390 -23.85 -11.01 0.32
N LEU A 391 -22.60 -11.25 0.74
CA LEU A 391 -21.42 -10.87 -0.03
C LEU A 391 -21.38 -11.59 -1.38
N LEU A 392 -21.64 -12.90 -1.42
CA LEU A 392 -21.70 -13.67 -2.66
C LEU A 392 -22.85 -13.19 -3.56
N LYS A 393 -24.03 -12.94 -3.01
CA LYS A 393 -25.17 -12.38 -3.77
C LYS A 393 -24.79 -11.06 -4.43
N ALA A 394 -24.08 -10.18 -3.72
CA ALA A 394 -23.59 -8.92 -4.27
C ALA A 394 -22.47 -9.10 -5.31
N ILE A 395 -21.56 -10.07 -5.12
CA ILE A 395 -20.48 -10.36 -6.08
C ILE A 395 -21.06 -10.83 -7.42
N TYR A 396 -22.03 -11.74 -7.38
CA TYR A 396 -22.63 -12.36 -8.55
C TYR A 396 -23.87 -11.62 -9.07
N GLN A 397 -24.34 -10.59 -8.36
CA GLN A 397 -25.54 -9.81 -8.66
C GLN A 397 -26.79 -10.69 -8.81
N VAL A 398 -27.01 -11.59 -7.86
CA VAL A 398 -28.15 -12.52 -7.83
C VAL A 398 -28.81 -12.54 -6.47
N ASP A 399 -30.14 -12.71 -6.43
CA ASP A 399 -30.88 -12.83 -5.16
C ASP A 399 -30.84 -14.25 -4.57
N LYS A 400 -30.53 -15.25 -5.41
CA LYS A 400 -30.40 -16.67 -5.03
C LYS A 400 -29.09 -17.24 -5.55
N LEU A 401 -28.32 -17.85 -4.67
CA LEU A 401 -27.05 -18.49 -5.02
C LEU A 401 -27.31 -19.89 -5.58
N SER A 402 -26.65 -20.23 -6.70
CA SER A 402 -26.61 -21.59 -7.21
C SER A 402 -25.59 -22.44 -6.46
N GLU A 403 -25.74 -23.76 -6.52
CA GLU A 403 -24.78 -24.71 -5.94
C GLU A 403 -23.37 -24.54 -6.53
N ASP A 404 -23.28 -24.24 -7.84
CA ASP A 404 -22.01 -23.93 -8.51
C ASP A 404 -21.30 -22.73 -7.90
N ILE A 405 -22.05 -21.69 -7.50
CA ILE A 405 -21.47 -20.53 -6.82
C ILE A 405 -21.01 -20.94 -5.42
N MET A 406 -21.83 -21.65 -4.66
CA MET A 406 -21.50 -22.02 -3.28
C MET A 406 -20.28 -22.94 -3.16
N THR A 407 -20.01 -23.76 -4.19
CA THR A 407 -18.89 -24.70 -4.22
C THR A 407 -17.63 -24.14 -4.90
N CYS A 408 -17.71 -22.94 -5.48
CA CYS A 408 -16.58 -22.30 -6.14
C CYS A 408 -15.45 -21.95 -5.16
N SER A 409 -14.22 -21.94 -5.69
CA SER A 409 -13.07 -21.50 -4.89
C SER A 409 -13.12 -20.01 -4.57
N LEU A 410 -12.53 -19.61 -3.44
CA LEU A 410 -12.35 -18.19 -3.08
C LEU A 410 -11.63 -17.36 -4.16
N LYS A 411 -10.75 -18.00 -4.94
CA LYS A 411 -10.08 -17.37 -6.09
C LYS A 411 -11.07 -16.97 -7.18
N THR A 412 -12.08 -17.79 -7.42
CA THR A 412 -13.16 -17.51 -8.38
C THR A 412 -14.03 -16.34 -7.90
N HIS A 413 -14.38 -16.32 -6.62
CA HIS A 413 -15.14 -15.21 -6.03
C HIS A 413 -14.40 -13.89 -6.13
N THR A 414 -13.14 -13.84 -5.71
CA THR A 414 -12.32 -12.62 -5.76
C THR A 414 -12.05 -12.14 -7.19
N HIS A 415 -11.89 -13.06 -8.16
CA HIS A 415 -11.79 -12.70 -9.57
C HIS A 415 -13.08 -12.05 -10.10
N THR A 416 -14.24 -12.62 -9.75
CA THR A 416 -15.55 -12.10 -10.15
C THR A 416 -15.82 -10.74 -9.49
N ALA A 417 -15.55 -10.66 -8.19
CA ALA A 417 -15.74 -9.45 -7.40
C ALA A 417 -14.87 -8.29 -7.87
N GLY A 418 -13.65 -8.54 -8.35
CA GLY A 418 -12.77 -7.51 -8.91
C GLY A 418 -13.30 -6.81 -10.18
N LYS A 419 -14.37 -7.35 -10.79
CA LYS A 419 -15.08 -6.73 -11.93
C LYS A 419 -16.38 -6.03 -11.49
N ALA A 420 -16.88 -6.36 -10.30
CA ALA A 420 -18.11 -5.81 -9.76
C ALA A 420 -17.86 -4.44 -9.09
N LYS A 421 -18.88 -3.60 -9.04
CA LYS A 421 -18.83 -2.27 -8.42
C LYS A 421 -19.68 -2.28 -7.16
N LYS A 422 -19.27 -1.51 -6.15
CA LYS A 422 -20.03 -1.34 -4.90
C LYS A 422 -20.48 -2.68 -4.28
N VAL A 423 -19.63 -3.72 -4.32
CA VAL A 423 -19.95 -5.04 -3.76
C VAL A 423 -20.33 -4.98 -2.29
N VAL A 424 -19.49 -4.35 -1.47
CA VAL A 424 -19.69 -4.27 -0.01
C VAL A 424 -20.90 -3.40 0.36
N PRO A 425 -21.10 -2.20 -0.23
CA PRO A 425 -22.30 -1.41 0.04
C PRO A 425 -23.58 -2.13 -0.37
N LEU A 426 -23.57 -2.83 -1.49
CA LEU A 426 -24.72 -3.58 -1.98
C LEU A 426 -25.11 -4.69 -1.01
N ALA A 427 -24.14 -5.51 -0.61
CA ALA A 427 -24.35 -6.55 0.40
C ALA A 427 -24.86 -5.98 1.73
N LEU A 428 -24.32 -4.84 2.16
CA LEU A 428 -24.73 -4.20 3.42
C LEU A 428 -26.17 -3.68 3.36
N VAL A 429 -26.57 -3.03 2.28
CA VAL A 429 -27.95 -2.54 2.11
C VAL A 429 -28.94 -3.70 2.09
N CYS A 430 -28.62 -4.79 1.38
CA CYS A 430 -29.43 -6.01 1.40
C CYS A 430 -29.57 -6.58 2.82
N LEU A 431 -28.48 -6.69 3.59
CA LEU A 431 -28.52 -7.19 4.97
C LEU A 431 -29.36 -6.31 5.90
N LEU A 432 -29.24 -4.98 5.78
CA LEU A 432 -29.93 -4.05 6.67
C LEU A 432 -31.43 -3.92 6.39
N THR A 433 -31.87 -4.24 5.17
CA THR A 433 -33.24 -3.92 4.73
C THR A 433 -34.03 -5.13 4.25
N GLY A 434 -33.36 -6.27 4.01
CA GLY A 434 -33.96 -7.47 3.43
C GLY A 434 -34.36 -7.32 1.96
N CYS A 435 -33.98 -6.23 1.28
CA CYS A 435 -34.36 -5.99 -0.11
C CYS A 435 -33.53 -6.82 -1.11
N SER A 436 -34.04 -6.96 -2.33
CA SER A 436 -33.32 -7.57 -3.45
C SER A 436 -32.06 -6.77 -3.84
N ILE A 437 -31.15 -7.43 -4.57
CA ILE A 437 -29.95 -6.79 -5.14
C ILE A 437 -30.34 -5.57 -5.99
N LYS A 438 -31.35 -5.71 -6.84
CA LYS A 438 -31.79 -4.62 -7.73
C LYS A 438 -32.36 -3.42 -6.97
N GLU A 439 -33.10 -3.66 -5.89
CA GLU A 439 -33.60 -2.59 -5.02
C GLU A 439 -32.46 -1.90 -4.27
N ALA A 440 -31.48 -2.66 -3.78
CA ALA A 440 -30.30 -2.11 -3.14
C ALA A 440 -29.45 -1.26 -4.10
N GLU A 441 -29.28 -1.69 -5.36
CA GLU A 441 -28.66 -0.88 -6.41
C GLU A 441 -29.40 0.44 -6.62
N THR A 442 -30.73 0.37 -6.78
CA THR A 442 -31.57 1.56 -6.98
C THR A 442 -31.41 2.56 -5.83
N ARG A 443 -31.37 2.09 -4.58
CA ARG A 443 -31.12 2.94 -3.40
C ARG A 443 -29.73 3.60 -3.43
N LEU A 444 -28.70 2.84 -3.82
CA LEU A 444 -27.32 3.33 -3.95
C LEU A 444 -27.10 4.24 -5.17
N GLU A 445 -28.03 4.27 -6.12
CA GLU A 445 -28.05 5.21 -7.24
C GLU A 445 -28.76 6.52 -6.87
N GLN A 446 -29.84 6.43 -6.10
CA GLN A 446 -30.56 7.61 -5.57
C GLN A 446 -29.73 8.41 -4.56
N GLN A 447 -28.78 7.75 -3.89
CA GLN A 447 -27.87 8.36 -2.92
C GLN A 447 -26.41 8.22 -3.41
N PRO A 448 -25.82 9.25 -4.03
CA PRO A 448 -24.48 9.16 -4.62
C PRO A 448 -23.39 8.96 -3.55
N ILE A 449 -23.64 9.39 -2.32
CA ILE A 449 -22.76 9.23 -1.17
C ILE A 449 -23.11 7.92 -0.47
N VAL A 450 -22.27 6.91 -0.64
CA VAL A 450 -22.50 5.55 -0.10
C VAL A 450 -22.74 5.56 1.41
N ARG A 451 -22.00 6.41 2.15
CA ARG A 451 -22.21 6.63 3.59
C ARG A 451 -23.65 7.02 3.92
N GLU A 452 -24.23 7.97 3.19
CA GLU A 452 -25.59 8.47 3.46
C GLU A 452 -26.65 7.41 3.16
N ALA A 453 -26.44 6.62 2.09
CA ALA A 453 -27.31 5.48 1.78
C ALA A 453 -27.33 4.43 2.91
N VAL A 454 -26.16 4.10 3.46
CA VAL A 454 -26.03 3.15 4.57
C VAL A 454 -26.63 3.73 5.86
N GLU A 455 -26.39 5.01 6.16
CA GLU A 455 -26.97 5.68 7.33
C GLU A 455 -28.50 5.76 7.26
N ALA A 456 -29.08 6.00 6.08
CA ALA A 456 -30.51 5.99 5.89
C ALA A 456 -31.11 4.60 6.20
N CYS A 457 -30.44 3.52 5.75
CA CYS A 457 -30.89 2.16 6.04
C CYS A 457 -30.81 1.83 7.53
N LEU A 458 -29.73 2.21 8.22
CA LEU A 458 -29.54 1.98 9.65
C LEU A 458 -30.54 2.73 10.55
N LYS A 459 -31.11 3.84 10.07
CA LYS A 459 -32.17 4.57 10.79
C LYS A 459 -33.55 3.95 10.60
N SER A 460 -33.72 3.15 9.55
CA SER A 460 -34.99 2.49 9.21
C SER A 460 -35.09 1.04 9.69
N SER A 461 -33.96 0.43 10.01
CA SER A 461 -33.81 -0.89 10.64
C SER A 461 -33.83 -0.78 12.16
#